data_AF-A0A521DZV3-F1
#
_entry.id   AF-A0A521DZV3-F1
#
_cell.length_a   1.000
_cell.length_b   1.000
_cell.length_c   1.000
_cell.angle_alpha   90.00
_cell.angle_beta   90.00
_cell.angle_gamma   90.00
#
_symmetry.space_group_name_H-M   'P 1'
#
loop_
_entity.id
_entity.type
_entity.pdbx_description
1 polymer ?
#
loop_
_entity_poly.entity_id
_entity_poly.type
_entity_poly.pdbx_seq_one_letter_code
_entity_poly.pdbx_strand_id
1 'polypeptide(L)' 'MKKKECPACAMETDRKADVCPICGYEFPRQPIHIKILVWVMILLLLLYWVLW' A
#
# COMPACT_ATOMS: atom_id res chain seq x y z
N MET A 1 -8.96 6.87 17.37
CA MET A 1 -8.32 5.74 16.64
C MET A 1 -8.95 5.67 15.25
N LYS A 2 -8.16 5.68 14.18
CA LYS A 2 -8.72 5.56 12.82
C LYS A 2 -9.03 4.09 12.55
N LYS A 3 -10.31 3.73 12.47
CA LYS A 3 -10.79 2.39 12.10
C LYS A 3 -11.00 2.29 10.58
N LYS A 4 -10.95 1.07 10.03
CA LYS A 4 -11.36 0.73 8.66
C LYS A 4 -12.27 -0.48 8.71
N GLU A 5 -13.15 -0.62 7.73
CA GLU A 5 -13.94 -1.84 7.58
C GLU A 5 -13.13 -2.87 6.80
N CYS A 6 -13.19 -4.13 7.25
CA CYS A 6 -12.59 -5.23 6.52
C CYS A 6 -13.41 -5.48 5.22
N PRO A 7 -12.78 -5.52 4.03
CA PRO A 7 -13.50 -5.72 2.77
C PRO A 7 -14.12 -7.11 2.63
N ALA A 8 -13.66 -8.09 3.41
CA ALA A 8 -14.14 -9.47 3.35
C ALA A 8 -15.34 -9.74 4.28
N CYS A 9 -15.30 -9.23 5.52
CA CYS A 9 -16.33 -9.51 6.53
C CYS A 9 -17.10 -8.27 6.99
N ALA A 10 -16.81 -7.09 6.43
CA ALA A 10 -17.39 -5.80 6.78
C ALA A 10 -17.22 -5.37 8.25
N MET A 11 -16.41 -6.07 9.04
CA MET A 11 -16.21 -5.74 10.45
C MET A 11 -15.22 -4.59 10.63
N GLU A 12 -15.47 -3.73 11.62
CA GLU A 12 -14.54 -2.68 12.00
C GLU A 12 -13.22 -3.26 12.54
N THR A 13 -12.10 -2.84 11.96
CA THR A 13 -10.76 -3.21 12.39
C THR A 13 -9.83 -2.00 12.44
N ASP A 14 -8.70 -2.14 13.12
CA ASP A 14 -7.70 -1.07 13.19
C ASP A 14 -7.06 -0.86 11.80
N ARG A 15 -6.86 0.40 11.40
CA ARG A 15 -6.22 0.69 10.11
C ARG A 15 -4.83 0.09 9.97
N LYS A 16 -4.11 -0.05 11.08
CA LYS A 16 -2.75 -0.59 11.09
C LYS A 16 -2.70 -2.12 11.08
N ALA A 17 -3.81 -2.81 11.32
CA ALA A 17 -3.86 -4.27 11.31
C ALA A 17 -3.44 -4.82 9.94
N ASP A 18 -2.45 -5.72 9.96
CA ASP A 18 -1.93 -6.49 8.81
C ASP A 18 -2.93 -7.56 8.41
N VAL A 19 -3.62 -8.14 9.39
CA VAL A 19 -4.59 -9.22 9.21
C VAL A 19 -5.85 -8.88 9.98
N CYS A 20 -7.02 -9.17 9.42
CA CYS A 20 -8.28 -9.02 10.12
C CYS A 20 -8.37 -10.09 11.23
N PRO A 21 -8.55 -9.71 12.51
CA PRO A 21 -8.61 -10.66 13.62
C PRO A 21 -9.90 -11.50 13.64
N ILE A 22 -10.89 -11.16 12.80
CA ILE A 22 -12.20 -11.81 12.79
C ILE A 22 -12.26 -12.91 11.72
N CYS A 23 -11.84 -12.60 10.50
CA CYS A 23 -11.93 -13.52 9.36
C CYS A 23 -10.58 -14.00 8.82
N GLY A 24 -9.46 -13.43 9.29
CA GLY A 24 -8.12 -13.79 8.81
C GLY A 24 -7.72 -13.14 7.48
N TYR A 25 -8.47 -12.16 6.96
CA TYR A 25 -8.11 -11.47 5.72
C TYR A 25 -6.79 -10.69 5.85
N GLU A 26 -5.80 -11.02 5.03
CA GLU A 26 -4.52 -10.29 4.96
C GLU A 26 -4.66 -9.00 4.15
N PHE A 27 -4.43 -7.86 4.81
CA PHE A 27 -4.45 -6.57 4.16
C PHE A 27 -3.18 -6.40 3.32
N PRO A 28 -3.29 -5.99 2.04
CA PRO A 28 -2.13 -5.76 1.20
C PRO A 28 -1.30 -4.62 1.77
N ARG A 29 -0.13 -4.95 2.31
CA ARG A 29 0.88 -3.97 2.71
C ARG A 29 1.78 -3.72 1.52
N GLN A 30 1.68 -2.55 0.93
CA GLN A 30 2.64 -2.14 -0.08
C GLN A 30 3.98 -1.89 0.61
N PRO A 31 5.02 -2.70 0.34
CA PRO A 31 6.27 -2.54 1.03
C PRO A 31 6.99 -1.28 0.53
N ILE A 32 7.75 -0.64 1.43
CA ILE A 32 8.37 0.67 1.17
C ILE A 32 9.28 0.63 -0.07
N HIS A 33 9.96 -0.49 -0.32
CA HIS A 33 10.84 -0.65 -1.48
C HIS A 33 10.10 -0.49 -2.82
N ILE A 34 8.85 -0.97 -2.94
CA ILE A 34 8.06 -0.79 -4.17
C ILE A 34 7.75 0.69 -4.39
N LYS A 35 7.43 1.45 -3.33
CA LYS A 35 7.17 2.89 -3.43
C LYS A 35 8.41 3.67 -3.89
N ILE A 36 9.59 3.28 -3.40
CA ILE A 36 10.87 3.87 -3.83
C ILE A 36 11.12 3.55 -5.30
N LEU A 37 10.91 2.30 -5.72
CA LEU A 37 11.16 1.83 -7.08
C LEU A 37 10.28 2.56 -8.10
N VAL A 38 9.01 2.82 -7.77
CA VAL A 38 8.10 3.66 -8.57
C VAL A 38 8.65 5.07 -8.75
N TRP A 39 9.15 5.69 -7.67
CA TRP A 39 9.75 7.03 -7.73
C TRP A 39 11.03 7.07 -8.56
N VAL A 40 11.89 6.06 -8.43
CA VAL A 40 13.11 5.92 -9.23
C VAL A 40 12.77 5.79 -10.71
N MET A 41 11.75 5.00 -11.05
CA MET A 41 11.30 4.81 -12.44
C MET A 41 10.76 6.11 -13.05
N ILE A 42 9.97 6.87 -12.29
CA ILE A 42 9.47 8.20 -12.72
C ILE A 42 10.65 9.16 -12.95
N LEU A 43 11.62 9.21 -12.04
CA LEU A 43 12.80 10.06 -12.16
C LEU A 43 13.62 9.70 -13.42
N LEU A 44 13.82 8.41 -13.70
CA LEU A 44 14.53 7.92 -14.87
C LEU A 44 13.86 8.34 -16.19
N LEU A 45 12.52 8.24 -16.26
CA LEU A 45 11.73 8.69 -17.41
C LEU A 45 11.86 10.21 -17.62
N LEU A 46 11.80 10.99 -16.53
CA LEU A 46 11.99 12.44 -16.59
C LEU A 46 13.41 12.83 -17.02
N LEU A 47 14.43 12.15 -16.51
CA LEU A 47 15.82 12.38 -16.91
C LEU A 47 16.02 12.06 -18.40
N TYR A 48 15.49 10.93 -18.86
CA TYR A 48 15.51 10.56 -20.28
C TYR A 48 14.84 11.63 -21.14
N TRP A 49 13.68 12.14 -20.72
CA TRP A 49 12.96 13.22 -21.42
C TRP A 49 13.74 14.53 -21.49
N VAL A 50 14.51 14.88 -20.45
CA VAL A 50 15.28 16.14 -20.41
C VAL A 50 16.62 16.01 -21.16
N LEU A 51 17.21 14.81 -21.18
CA LEU A 51 18.50 14.54 -21.83
C LEU A 51 18.39 14.29 -23.34
N TRP A 52 17.18 14.14 -23.88
CA TRP A 52 16.89 13.87 -25.29
C TRP A 52 16.14 15.06 -25.91
#